data_AF-A0A7I8W9T7-F1
#
_entry.id   AF-A0A7I8W9T7-F1
#
_cell.length_a   1.000
_cell.length_b   1.000
_cell.length_c   1.000
_cell.angle_alpha   90.00
_cell.angle_beta   90.00
_cell.angle_gamma   90.00
#
_symmetry.space_group_name_H-M   'P 1'
#
loop_
_entity.id
_entity.type
_entity.pdbx_description
1 polymer ?
#
loop_
_entity_poly.entity_id
_entity_poly.type
_entity_poly.pdbx_seq_one_letter_code
_entity_poly.pdbx_strand_id
1 'polypeptide(L)'
;MLGATFCFLFLILICNTSTELNSDRKSTVVEWFQDAFDVLERRIDILEQRIGNLDRLEERMENMRLSIGRLDRISDTLMRFKTSNERRLRPRSINVKKKLSKRRRKSSGSKKRLDAVDAQLRQIRLDLTNHTKILNSHEFELSEIENLIKQNGNNIELDEKLAGIGRLDRITDKMEMDISKILYDINTCKSNFTKLYHNVSKIELNLPSKAQFTLMERNIQNNKEAIELKSQNIDSNTLKLDAVLDTLESGLSLKSTVPPIVQPKPTEKSDRNAKTERQIQVPDQGGISETVESSCRVDKIDHRKNLASYIWAQAGSFQKDAKSEDSTVYTFRSNKNVFLHAYQNESALSKQRRRILKLMARKYHLPFKCSGTGNLVYNHTLFCISINGRLQAYDLNRKNKPYRGKKFPDIAHNDQSPYKFSTDYTSHQLASDSKSIYLTASSVKQENYGKLVLYKMHPSSRNIKILEEFHLNLNKSDVIGTFFACGKLHVLDWKPTKPNLYVKYIYDTTERKGWKLSSDELVIDTIPTKTYSSFNYNWKERKLYVWSSYYARGQLDSFDVSIVDN
;
A
#
# COMPACT_ATOMS: atom_id res chain seq x y z
N MET A 1 -6.39 -5.18 38.90
CA MET A 1 -7.79 -5.66 39.02
C MET A 1 -8.13 -6.05 40.46
N LEU A 2 -7.71 -7.23 40.96
CA LEU A 2 -8.18 -7.86 42.22
C LEU A 2 -8.63 -6.90 43.34
N GLY A 3 -7.78 -5.99 43.83
CA GLY A 3 -8.16 -5.05 44.90
C GLY A 3 -9.35 -4.13 44.57
N ALA A 4 -9.44 -3.62 43.33
CA ALA A 4 -10.57 -2.80 42.89
C ALA A 4 -11.86 -3.62 42.77
N THR A 5 -11.77 -4.87 42.28
CA THR A 5 -12.89 -5.82 42.26
C THR A 5 -13.37 -6.15 43.68
N PHE A 6 -12.43 -6.30 44.62
CA PHE A 6 -12.73 -6.55 46.04
C PHE A 6 -13.43 -5.35 46.69
N CYS A 7 -12.94 -4.12 46.47
CA CYS A 7 -13.61 -2.89 46.92
C CYS A 7 -15.02 -2.74 46.33
N PHE A 8 -15.21 -3.03 45.04
CA PHE A 8 -16.51 -2.97 44.38
C PHE A 8 -17.51 -3.96 44.98
N LEU A 9 -17.10 -5.22 45.18
CA LEU A 9 -17.92 -6.25 45.86
C LEU A 9 -18.23 -5.88 47.32
N PHE A 10 -17.27 -5.31 48.05
CA PHE A 10 -17.45 -4.86 49.43
C PHE A 10 -18.43 -3.67 49.55
N LEU A 11 -18.37 -2.71 48.62
CA LEU A 11 -19.31 -1.59 48.54
C LEU A 11 -20.73 -2.06 48.18
N ILE A 12 -20.87 -3.01 47.25
CA ILE A 12 -22.16 -3.66 46.95
C ILE A 12 -22.71 -4.37 48.20
N LEU A 13 -21.85 -5.05 48.98
CA LEU A 13 -22.24 -5.69 50.23
C LEU A 13 -22.82 -4.67 51.23
N ILE A 14 -22.13 -3.54 51.44
CA ILE A 14 -22.55 -2.45 52.34
C ILE A 14 -23.86 -1.79 51.85
N CYS A 15 -24.00 -1.54 50.55
CA CYS A 15 -25.23 -0.95 49.99
C CYS A 15 -26.43 -1.90 50.16
N ASN A 16 -26.21 -3.22 50.08
CA ASN A 16 -27.25 -4.20 50.31
C ASN A 16 -27.62 -4.34 51.79
N THR A 17 -26.66 -4.37 52.71
CA THR A 17 -26.92 -4.54 54.16
C THR A 17 -27.44 -3.28 54.87
N SER A 18 -27.21 -2.08 54.34
CA SER A 18 -27.79 -0.85 54.90
C SER A 18 -29.33 -0.87 54.83
N THR A 19 -30.00 -0.79 55.98
CA THR A 19 -31.47 -0.77 56.09
C THR A 19 -32.10 0.60 55.88
N GLU A 20 -31.31 1.68 55.93
CA GLU A 20 -31.78 3.08 55.90
C GLU A 20 -31.97 3.65 54.47
N LEU A 21 -31.47 2.95 53.45
CA LEU A 21 -31.56 3.38 52.05
C LEU A 21 -32.78 2.77 51.34
N ASN A 22 -33.72 3.63 50.92
CA ASN A 22 -34.84 3.24 50.05
C ASN A 22 -34.34 2.64 48.71
N SER A 23 -35.13 1.75 48.11
CA SER A 23 -34.82 1.00 46.88
C SER A 23 -34.22 1.86 45.77
N ASP A 24 -34.84 3.01 45.52
CA ASP A 24 -34.53 3.84 44.35
C ASP A 24 -33.14 4.47 44.51
N ARG A 25 -32.78 4.87 45.74
CA ARG A 25 -31.43 5.35 46.06
C ARG A 25 -30.39 4.25 45.99
N LYS A 26 -30.72 3.01 46.38
CA LYS A 26 -29.82 1.85 46.16
C LYS A 26 -29.57 1.63 44.67
N SER A 27 -30.61 1.71 43.83
CA SER A 27 -30.48 1.57 42.38
C SER A 27 -29.55 2.63 41.79
N THR A 28 -29.78 3.93 42.05
CA THR A 28 -28.94 5.01 41.53
C THR A 28 -27.48 4.91 41.98
N VAL A 29 -27.23 4.49 43.22
CA VAL A 29 -25.86 4.28 43.74
C VAL A 29 -25.17 3.12 43.02
N VAL A 30 -25.88 2.01 42.77
CA VAL A 30 -25.34 0.88 41.99
C VAL A 30 -25.05 1.30 40.55
N GLU A 31 -25.93 2.04 39.89
CA GLU A 31 -25.71 2.57 38.53
C GLU A 31 -24.47 3.48 38.47
N TRP A 32 -24.31 4.41 39.42
CA TRP A 32 -23.13 5.29 39.50
C TRP A 32 -21.82 4.51 39.69
N PHE A 33 -21.82 3.48 40.54
CA PHE A 33 -20.64 2.63 40.71
C PHE A 33 -20.37 1.76 39.48
N GLN A 34 -21.42 1.29 38.80
CA GLN A 34 -21.29 0.53 37.55
C GLN A 34 -20.64 1.39 36.45
N ASP A 35 -21.13 2.62 36.23
CA ASP A 35 -20.54 3.57 35.26
C ASP A 35 -19.09 3.93 35.63
N ALA A 36 -18.78 4.11 36.92
CA ALA A 36 -17.42 4.37 37.39
C ALA A 36 -16.48 3.17 37.15
N PHE A 37 -16.97 1.94 37.33
CA PHE A 37 -16.21 0.71 37.07
C PHE A 37 -15.97 0.53 35.57
N ASP A 38 -16.99 0.74 34.73
CA ASP A 38 -16.89 0.74 33.27
C ASP A 38 -15.86 1.77 32.77
N VAL A 39 -15.82 2.97 33.36
CA VAL A 39 -14.81 4.00 33.04
C VAL A 39 -13.39 3.58 33.49
N LEU A 40 -13.25 2.80 34.57
CA LEU A 40 -11.96 2.27 35.02
C LEU A 40 -11.48 1.11 34.14
N GLU A 41 -12.33 0.14 33.82
CA GLU A 41 -12.00 -1.00 32.95
C GLU A 41 -11.58 -0.52 31.55
N ARG A 42 -12.36 0.40 30.95
CA ARG A 42 -12.01 1.05 29.67
C ARG A 42 -10.70 1.86 29.74
N ARG A 43 -10.26 2.31 30.92
CA ARG A 43 -8.94 2.95 31.11
C ARG A 43 -7.81 1.94 31.25
N ILE A 44 -8.06 0.77 31.84
CA ILE A 44 -7.10 -0.35 31.91
C ILE A 44 -6.85 -0.90 30.51
N ASP A 45 -7.90 -1.16 29.71
CA ASP A 45 -7.81 -1.52 28.28
C ASP A 45 -6.88 -0.57 27.49
N ILE A 46 -7.01 0.73 27.74
CA ILE A 46 -6.20 1.77 27.08
C ILE A 46 -4.74 1.74 27.56
N LEU A 47 -4.47 1.39 28.81
CA LEU A 47 -3.12 1.25 29.36
C LEU A 47 -2.43 -0.03 28.87
N GLU A 48 -3.12 -1.17 28.86
CA GLU A 48 -2.60 -2.43 28.31
C GLU A 48 -2.34 -2.31 26.80
N GLN A 49 -3.25 -1.67 26.07
CA GLN A 49 -3.02 -1.32 24.66
C GLN A 49 -1.89 -0.32 24.45
N ARG A 50 -1.56 0.53 25.44
CA ARG A 50 -0.38 1.42 25.37
C ARG A 50 0.92 0.66 25.61
N ILE A 51 0.97 -0.21 26.61
CA ILE A 51 2.13 -1.10 26.90
C ILE A 51 2.42 -1.96 25.65
N GLY A 52 1.43 -2.70 25.15
CA GLY A 52 1.54 -3.50 23.92
C GLY A 52 1.75 -2.72 22.61
N ASN A 53 1.91 -1.39 22.67
CA ASN A 53 2.41 -0.56 21.58
C ASN A 53 3.81 0.01 21.84
N LEU A 54 4.24 0.15 23.10
CA LEU A 54 5.63 0.43 23.47
C LEU A 54 6.54 -0.76 23.15
N ASP A 55 6.13 -1.98 23.52
CA ASP A 55 6.88 -3.22 23.19
C ASP A 55 7.13 -3.33 21.66
N ARG A 56 6.12 -2.98 20.86
CA ARG A 56 6.19 -2.95 19.39
C ARG A 56 6.98 -1.76 18.84
N LEU A 57 7.15 -0.70 19.61
CA LEU A 57 8.02 0.42 19.26
C LEU A 57 9.48 0.01 19.48
N GLU A 58 9.78 -0.64 20.61
CA GLU A 58 11.09 -1.18 20.94
C GLU A 58 11.53 -2.27 19.95
N GLU A 59 10.66 -3.24 19.63
CA GLU A 59 10.88 -4.25 18.58
C GLU A 59 11.26 -3.59 17.23
N ARG A 60 10.62 -2.46 16.89
CA ARG A 60 10.92 -1.69 15.66
C ARG A 60 12.23 -0.92 15.75
N MET A 61 12.57 -0.36 16.91
CA MET A 61 13.86 0.30 17.13
C MET A 61 15.00 -0.71 17.03
N GLU A 62 14.86 -1.92 17.56
CA GLU A 62 15.89 -2.95 17.48
C GLU A 62 16.02 -3.50 16.05
N ASN A 63 14.91 -3.75 15.34
CA ASN A 63 14.94 -4.05 13.90
C ASN A 63 15.61 -2.93 13.06
N MET A 64 15.52 -1.66 13.51
CA MET A 64 16.20 -0.53 12.88
C MET A 64 17.71 -0.52 13.19
N ARG A 65 18.11 -0.72 14.45
CA ARG A 65 19.53 -0.89 14.86
C ARG A 65 20.21 -2.03 14.10
N LEU A 66 19.56 -3.19 14.01
CA LEU A 66 20.01 -4.34 13.19
C LEU A 66 20.12 -4.02 11.70
N SER A 67 19.28 -3.13 11.17
CA SER A 67 19.31 -2.70 9.77
C SER A 67 20.48 -1.74 9.49
N ILE A 68 20.77 -0.81 10.41
CA ILE A 68 21.94 0.07 10.34
C ILE A 68 23.23 -0.77 10.34
N GLY A 69 23.35 -1.72 11.28
CA GLY A 69 24.47 -2.66 11.34
C GLY A 69 24.60 -3.62 10.14
N ARG A 70 23.64 -3.65 9.21
CA ARG A 70 23.78 -4.32 7.90
C ARG A 70 24.30 -3.36 6.82
N LEU A 71 23.89 -2.09 6.85
CA LEU A 71 24.35 -1.06 5.90
C LEU A 71 25.85 -0.77 6.06
N ASP A 72 26.37 -0.71 7.29
CA ASP A 72 27.80 -0.47 7.50
C ASP A 72 28.68 -1.60 6.96
N ARG A 73 28.29 -2.87 7.16
CA ARG A 73 28.96 -4.04 6.56
C ARG A 73 28.96 -4.00 5.02
N ILE A 74 27.91 -3.47 4.40
CA ILE A 74 27.85 -3.24 2.94
C ILE A 74 28.82 -2.11 2.53
N SER A 75 28.83 -1.00 3.28
CA SER A 75 29.74 0.12 3.01
C SER A 75 31.21 -0.27 3.13
N ASP A 76 31.59 -1.05 4.15
CA ASP A 76 32.96 -1.53 4.35
C ASP A 76 33.39 -2.49 3.23
N THR A 77 32.46 -3.35 2.77
CA THR A 77 32.69 -4.23 1.62
C THR A 77 32.95 -3.43 0.35
N LEU A 78 32.20 -2.34 0.11
CA LEU A 78 32.43 -1.42 -1.01
C LEU A 78 33.76 -0.67 -0.90
N MET A 79 34.17 -0.25 0.29
CA MET A 79 35.46 0.42 0.52
C MET A 79 36.65 -0.52 0.32
N ARG A 80 36.54 -1.78 0.76
CA ARG A 80 37.51 -2.85 0.44
C ARG A 80 37.59 -3.09 -1.08
N PHE A 81 36.45 -3.10 -1.78
CA PHE A 81 36.41 -3.26 -3.24
C PHE A 81 37.04 -2.07 -3.99
N LYS A 82 36.73 -0.82 -3.59
CA LYS A 82 37.35 0.42 -4.13
C LYS A 82 38.88 0.36 -4.01
N THR A 83 39.36 0.05 -2.81
CA THR A 83 40.81 -0.11 -2.51
C THR A 83 41.47 -1.22 -3.33
N SER A 84 40.80 -2.36 -3.51
CA SER A 84 41.30 -3.50 -4.31
C SER A 84 41.44 -3.15 -5.79
N ASN A 85 40.44 -2.49 -6.38
CA ASN A 85 40.50 -2.06 -7.78
C ASN A 85 41.53 -0.94 -8.02
N GLU A 86 41.71 0.00 -7.09
CA GLU A 86 42.76 1.02 -7.22
C GLU A 86 44.18 0.41 -7.11
N ARG A 87 44.36 -0.67 -6.32
CA ARG A 87 45.62 -1.47 -6.33
C ARG A 87 45.83 -2.20 -7.68
N ARG A 88 44.78 -2.81 -8.25
CA ARG A 88 44.83 -3.53 -9.55
C ARG A 88 45.10 -2.62 -10.77
N LEU A 89 44.91 -1.31 -10.65
CA LEU A 89 45.12 -0.34 -11.73
C LEU A 89 46.55 0.26 -11.81
N ARG A 90 47.47 -0.14 -10.92
CA ARG A 90 48.89 0.24 -11.02
C ARG A 90 49.59 -0.54 -12.16
N PRO A 91 50.20 0.12 -13.17
CA PRO A 91 50.81 -0.57 -14.30
C PRO A 91 52.16 -1.22 -13.92
N ARG A 92 52.39 -2.46 -14.35
CA ARG A 92 53.67 -3.18 -14.18
C ARG A 92 54.60 -3.13 -15.41
N SER A 93 54.19 -2.57 -16.54
CA SER A 93 55.08 -2.33 -17.69
C SER A 93 54.62 -1.16 -18.58
N ILE A 94 55.55 -0.60 -19.35
CA ILE A 94 55.40 0.71 -20.02
C ILE A 94 54.65 0.61 -21.37
N ASN A 95 54.66 -0.54 -22.04
CA ASN A 95 54.26 -0.68 -23.46
C ASN A 95 52.76 -0.88 -23.76
N VAL A 96 51.85 -0.46 -22.86
CA VAL A 96 50.38 -0.63 -23.05
C VAL A 96 49.63 0.70 -23.32
N LYS A 97 50.35 1.80 -23.61
CA LYS A 97 49.81 3.18 -23.70
C LYS A 97 48.55 3.32 -24.59
N LYS A 98 48.50 2.71 -25.79
CA LYS A 98 47.33 2.83 -26.70
C LYS A 98 46.09 2.03 -26.27
N LYS A 99 46.21 0.85 -25.63
CA LYS A 99 45.04 0.13 -25.05
C LYS A 99 44.55 0.77 -23.74
N LEU A 100 45.43 1.46 -23.01
CA LEU A 100 45.08 2.13 -21.76
C LEU A 100 44.19 3.37 -21.92
N SER A 101 44.23 4.10 -23.04
CA SER A 101 43.42 5.33 -23.22
C SER A 101 41.90 5.04 -23.26
N LYS A 102 41.48 4.04 -24.04
CA LYS A 102 40.07 3.59 -24.08
C LYS A 102 39.61 2.99 -22.74
N ARG A 103 40.50 2.30 -22.00
CA ARG A 103 40.21 1.83 -20.63
C ARG A 103 40.08 3.00 -19.63
N ARG A 104 40.98 4.00 -19.66
CA ARG A 104 40.91 5.20 -18.82
C ARG A 104 39.62 6.01 -19.00
N ARG A 105 39.11 6.14 -20.24
CA ARG A 105 37.82 6.80 -20.50
C ARG A 105 36.61 6.03 -19.95
N LYS A 106 36.64 4.68 -19.97
CA LYS A 106 35.60 3.88 -19.26
C LYS A 106 35.75 3.97 -17.75
N SER A 107 36.96 3.87 -17.20
CA SER A 107 37.19 3.87 -15.76
C SER A 107 36.92 5.23 -15.10
N SER A 108 37.05 6.36 -15.81
CA SER A 108 36.63 7.67 -15.26
C SER A 108 35.10 7.78 -15.13
N GLY A 109 34.34 7.17 -16.04
CA GLY A 109 32.89 7.02 -15.92
C GLY A 109 32.49 6.14 -14.74
N SER A 110 33.15 5.00 -14.56
CA SER A 110 32.93 4.14 -13.39
C SER A 110 33.35 4.83 -12.08
N LYS A 111 34.46 5.57 -12.05
CA LYS A 111 34.91 6.32 -10.87
C LYS A 111 33.91 7.42 -10.50
N LYS A 112 33.47 8.27 -11.44
CA LYS A 112 32.42 9.28 -11.17
C LYS A 112 31.13 8.66 -10.62
N ARG A 113 30.75 7.45 -11.06
CA ARG A 113 29.59 6.72 -10.52
C ARG A 113 29.85 6.19 -9.10
N LEU A 114 31.03 5.62 -8.83
CA LEU A 114 31.41 5.15 -7.50
C LEU A 114 31.53 6.29 -6.48
N ASP A 115 32.07 7.44 -6.89
CA ASP A 115 32.21 8.61 -6.01
C ASP A 115 30.85 9.30 -5.75
N ALA A 116 29.91 9.27 -6.70
CA ALA A 116 28.53 9.68 -6.46
C ALA A 116 27.77 8.74 -5.50
N VAL A 117 28.09 7.45 -5.50
CA VAL A 117 27.52 6.45 -4.57
C VAL A 117 28.13 6.59 -3.18
N ASP A 118 29.43 6.84 -3.09
CA ASP A 118 30.13 7.19 -1.84
C ASP A 118 29.49 8.46 -1.21
N ALA A 119 29.23 9.50 -2.01
CA ALA A 119 28.49 10.68 -1.56
C ALA A 119 27.06 10.37 -1.05
N GLN A 120 26.30 9.53 -1.76
CA GLN A 120 24.97 9.11 -1.31
C GLN A 120 25.03 8.30 0.00
N LEU A 121 25.98 7.37 0.14
CA LEU A 121 26.16 6.57 1.37
C LEU A 121 26.60 7.43 2.56
N ARG A 122 27.40 8.48 2.34
CA ARG A 122 27.75 9.47 3.36
C ARG A 122 26.54 10.28 3.83
N GLN A 123 25.67 10.71 2.89
CA GLN A 123 24.43 11.40 3.26
C GLN A 123 23.52 10.49 4.08
N ILE A 124 23.30 9.24 3.63
CA ILE A 124 22.50 8.23 4.36
C ILE A 124 23.07 7.99 5.77
N ARG A 125 24.39 7.92 5.94
CA ARG A 125 25.04 7.81 7.26
C ARG A 125 24.84 9.04 8.14
N LEU A 126 24.89 10.25 7.56
CA LEU A 126 24.62 11.50 8.28
C LEU A 126 23.15 11.56 8.75
N ASP A 127 22.22 11.22 7.86
CA ASP A 127 20.78 11.19 8.15
C ASP A 127 20.48 10.17 9.25
N LEU A 128 20.99 8.93 9.13
CA LEU A 128 20.85 7.89 10.17
C LEU A 128 21.46 8.33 11.51
N THR A 129 22.62 9.00 11.50
CA THR A 129 23.26 9.50 12.74
C THR A 129 22.43 10.59 13.42
N ASN A 130 21.82 11.49 12.64
CA ASN A 130 20.90 12.51 13.15
C ASN A 130 19.61 11.86 13.69
N HIS A 131 19.11 10.81 13.04
CA HIS A 131 17.96 10.05 13.49
C HIS A 131 18.23 9.27 14.79
N THR A 132 19.41 8.66 14.95
CA THR A 132 19.81 8.06 16.24
C THR A 132 19.84 9.10 17.36
N LYS A 133 20.35 10.32 17.12
CA LYS A 133 20.29 11.40 18.12
C LYS A 133 18.85 11.77 18.52
N ILE A 134 17.93 11.81 17.55
CA ILE A 134 16.49 12.06 17.82
C ILE A 134 15.89 10.92 18.66
N LEU A 135 16.19 9.66 18.33
CA LEU A 135 15.70 8.51 19.10
C LEU A 135 16.23 8.52 20.54
N ASN A 136 17.54 8.71 20.74
CA ASN A 136 18.14 8.81 22.08
C ASN A 136 17.56 9.99 22.89
N SER A 137 17.23 11.12 22.24
CA SER A 137 16.55 12.24 22.91
C SER A 137 15.14 11.88 23.38
N HIS A 138 14.43 11.04 22.63
CA HIS A 138 13.10 10.56 23.01
C HIS A 138 13.14 9.43 24.05
N GLU A 139 14.15 8.58 24.01
CA GLU A 139 14.44 7.57 25.04
C GLU A 139 14.70 8.25 26.40
N PHE A 140 15.39 9.40 26.41
CA PHE A 140 15.55 10.25 27.58
C PHE A 140 14.23 10.91 28.04
N GLU A 141 13.46 11.54 27.14
CA GLU A 141 12.14 12.14 27.48
C GLU A 141 11.16 11.10 28.08
N LEU A 142 11.17 9.85 27.57
CA LEU A 142 10.36 8.76 28.11
C LEU A 142 10.83 8.32 29.50
N SER A 143 12.15 8.22 29.72
CA SER A 143 12.71 7.92 31.04
C SER A 143 12.38 8.99 32.08
N GLU A 144 12.43 10.28 31.70
CA GLU A 144 12.00 11.41 32.55
C GLU A 144 10.53 11.26 32.95
N ILE A 145 9.63 10.98 32.00
CA ILE A 145 8.20 10.79 32.26
C ILE A 145 7.94 9.54 33.13
N GLU A 146 8.64 8.43 32.90
CA GLU A 146 8.56 7.25 33.76
C GLU A 146 8.98 7.54 35.20
N ASN A 147 10.08 8.30 35.40
CA ASN A 147 10.55 8.67 36.73
C ASN A 147 9.57 9.61 37.42
N LEU A 148 8.97 10.57 36.71
CA LEU A 148 7.89 11.41 37.24
C LEU A 148 6.65 10.60 37.64
N ILE A 149 6.30 9.55 36.90
CA ILE A 149 5.19 8.63 37.26
C ILE A 149 5.55 7.80 38.50
N LYS A 150 6.78 7.26 38.57
CA LYS A 150 7.26 6.42 39.70
C LYS A 150 7.41 7.21 41.00
N GLN A 151 7.91 8.45 40.95
CA GLN A 151 8.11 9.29 42.13
C GLN A 151 6.81 9.86 42.71
N ASN A 152 5.83 10.20 41.85
CA ASN A 152 4.64 10.96 42.26
C ASN A 152 3.35 10.12 42.39
N GLY A 153 3.48 8.80 42.62
CA GLY A 153 2.35 7.87 42.67
C GLY A 153 1.24 8.26 43.65
N ASN A 154 1.59 8.90 44.77
CA ASN A 154 0.68 9.08 45.90
C ASN A 154 -0.01 10.45 46.01
N ASN A 155 0.46 11.53 45.38
CA ASN A 155 0.08 12.89 45.83
C ASN A 155 -0.04 14.00 44.75
N ILE A 156 -0.24 13.65 43.46
CA ILE A 156 -0.50 14.63 42.39
C ILE A 156 -1.98 14.64 41.94
N GLU A 157 -2.51 15.85 41.75
CA GLU A 157 -3.87 16.16 41.30
C GLU A 157 -4.15 15.66 39.86
N LEU A 158 -5.43 15.48 39.52
CA LEU A 158 -5.82 14.77 38.29
C LEU A 158 -5.37 15.48 36.99
N ASP A 159 -5.35 16.82 36.99
CA ASP A 159 -5.09 17.60 35.79
C ASP A 159 -3.61 17.66 35.38
N GLU A 160 -2.66 17.61 36.33
CA GLU A 160 -1.23 17.46 35.99
C GLU A 160 -0.96 16.09 35.36
N LYS A 161 -1.62 15.03 35.84
CA LYS A 161 -1.56 13.69 35.23
C LYS A 161 -2.13 13.70 33.81
N LEU A 162 -3.21 14.45 33.56
CA LEU A 162 -3.76 14.65 32.21
C LEU A 162 -2.84 15.49 31.31
N ALA A 163 -2.19 16.53 31.84
CA ALA A 163 -1.20 17.33 31.12
C ALA A 163 0.04 16.49 30.73
N GLY A 164 0.51 15.63 31.64
CA GLY A 164 1.58 14.65 31.39
C GLY A 164 1.22 13.66 30.28
N ILE A 165 0.02 13.08 30.31
CA ILE A 165 -0.49 12.22 29.23
C ILE A 165 -0.53 12.99 27.89
N GLY A 166 -0.99 14.25 27.90
CA GLY A 166 -0.98 15.11 26.72
C GLY A 166 0.43 15.47 26.20
N ARG A 167 1.45 15.51 27.07
CA ARG A 167 2.86 15.65 26.67
C ARG A 167 3.38 14.36 26.05
N LEU A 168 3.08 13.20 26.65
CA LEU A 168 3.46 11.88 26.15
C LEU A 168 2.82 11.56 24.77
N ASP A 169 1.52 11.80 24.59
CA ASP A 169 0.85 11.60 23.28
C ASP A 169 1.52 12.45 22.16
N ARG A 170 1.96 13.68 22.46
CA ARG A 170 2.70 14.54 21.50
C ARG A 170 4.11 14.02 21.17
N ILE A 171 4.81 13.47 22.16
CA ILE A 171 6.11 12.81 21.96
C ILE A 171 5.93 11.55 21.11
N THR A 172 4.95 10.70 21.43
CA THR A 172 4.65 9.48 20.65
C THR A 172 4.27 9.79 19.20
N ASP A 173 3.39 10.76 18.94
CA ASP A 173 2.99 11.12 17.57
C ASP A 173 4.18 11.71 16.77
N LYS A 174 5.12 12.43 17.44
CA LYS A 174 6.38 12.89 16.82
C LYS A 174 7.32 11.72 16.50
N MET A 175 7.53 10.79 17.45
CA MET A 175 8.32 9.57 17.23
C MET A 175 7.75 8.73 16.08
N GLU A 176 6.42 8.52 16.02
CA GLU A 176 5.77 7.83 14.89
C GLU A 176 6.05 8.52 13.55
N MET A 177 6.05 9.85 13.50
CA MET A 177 6.35 10.63 12.29
C MET A 177 7.82 10.46 11.86
N ASP A 178 8.76 10.65 12.78
CA ASP A 178 10.19 10.53 12.48
C ASP A 178 10.59 9.10 12.11
N ILE A 179 10.05 8.08 12.78
CA ILE A 179 10.19 6.66 12.39
C ILE A 179 9.60 6.40 11.00
N SER A 180 8.43 6.97 10.68
CA SER A 180 7.83 6.84 9.34
C SER A 180 8.70 7.45 8.24
N LYS A 181 9.34 8.59 8.53
CA LYS A 181 10.31 9.24 7.63
C LYS A 181 11.57 8.39 7.43
N ILE A 182 12.19 7.92 8.52
CA ILE A 182 13.36 7.02 8.48
C ILE A 182 13.09 5.80 7.59
N LEU A 183 11.93 5.15 7.77
CA LEU A 183 11.55 3.99 6.97
C LEU A 183 11.31 4.32 5.49
N TYR A 184 10.81 5.52 5.16
CA TYR A 184 10.70 5.99 3.78
C TYR A 184 12.07 6.21 3.13
N ASP A 185 13.00 6.85 3.85
CA ASP A 185 14.34 7.16 3.35
C ASP A 185 15.20 5.88 3.21
N ILE A 186 15.10 4.93 4.14
CA ILE A 186 15.72 3.60 4.05
C ILE A 186 15.19 2.82 2.81
N ASN A 187 13.88 2.84 2.56
CA ASN A 187 13.31 2.15 1.40
C ASN A 187 13.69 2.84 0.07
N THR A 188 13.80 4.16 0.06
CA THR A 188 14.28 4.95 -1.09
C THR A 188 15.75 4.64 -1.38
N CYS A 189 16.60 4.60 -0.35
CA CYS A 189 17.98 4.11 -0.41
C CYS A 189 18.04 2.70 -1.00
N LYS A 190 17.27 1.74 -0.46
CA LYS A 190 17.23 0.35 -0.93
C LYS A 190 16.85 0.27 -2.42
N SER A 191 15.83 1.01 -2.85
CA SER A 191 15.42 1.10 -4.26
C SER A 191 16.56 1.62 -5.16
N ASN A 192 17.27 2.66 -4.73
CA ASN A 192 18.37 3.24 -5.48
C ASN A 192 19.61 2.33 -5.51
N PHE A 193 19.90 1.63 -4.41
CA PHE A 193 20.96 0.62 -4.35
C PHE A 193 20.67 -0.56 -5.29
N THR A 194 19.44 -1.07 -5.34
CA THR A 194 19.05 -2.13 -6.28
C THR A 194 19.20 -1.68 -7.75
N LYS A 195 18.76 -0.46 -8.09
CA LYS A 195 18.97 0.13 -9.44
C LYS A 195 20.45 0.27 -9.77
N LEU A 196 21.26 0.72 -8.81
CA LEU A 196 22.71 0.86 -8.97
C LEU A 196 23.38 -0.50 -9.20
N TYR A 197 23.13 -1.47 -8.31
CA TYR A 197 23.66 -2.83 -8.41
C TYR A 197 23.35 -3.44 -9.79
N HIS A 198 22.10 -3.31 -10.24
CA HIS A 198 21.67 -3.83 -11.54
C HIS A 198 22.24 -3.06 -12.74
N ASN A 199 22.71 -1.82 -12.55
CA ASN A 199 23.44 -1.05 -13.57
C ASN A 199 24.95 -1.36 -13.55
N VAL A 200 25.54 -1.68 -12.39
CA VAL A 200 26.94 -2.13 -12.28
C VAL A 200 27.10 -3.55 -12.83
N SER A 201 26.15 -4.45 -12.54
CA SER A 201 26.10 -5.82 -13.08
C SER A 201 25.88 -5.88 -14.61
N LYS A 202 25.57 -4.75 -15.26
CA LYS A 202 25.48 -4.60 -16.72
C LYS A 202 26.76 -4.02 -17.36
N ILE A 203 27.74 -3.64 -16.55
CA ILE A 203 28.95 -2.91 -17.00
C ILE A 203 30.21 -3.77 -16.90
N GLU A 204 30.26 -4.74 -15.98
CA GLU A 204 31.34 -5.73 -15.90
C GLU A 204 30.81 -7.17 -15.86
N LEU A 205 31.50 -8.03 -16.61
CA LEU A 205 31.31 -9.49 -16.79
C LEU A 205 30.13 -9.95 -17.66
N ASN A 206 30.38 -11.03 -18.41
CA ASN A 206 29.36 -11.93 -18.94
C ASN A 206 28.76 -12.71 -17.77
N LEU A 207 27.90 -12.08 -16.96
CA LEU A 207 27.13 -12.79 -15.96
C LEU A 207 26.10 -13.69 -16.66
N PRO A 208 25.93 -14.96 -16.24
CA PRO A 208 24.97 -15.86 -16.85
C PRO A 208 23.55 -15.28 -16.81
N SER A 209 22.77 -15.51 -17.89
CA SER A 209 21.35 -15.14 -17.95
C SER A 209 20.58 -15.80 -16.80
N LYS A 210 19.39 -15.30 -16.42
CA LYS A 210 18.64 -15.89 -15.27
C LYS A 210 18.47 -17.41 -15.38
N ALA A 211 18.23 -17.95 -16.59
CA ALA A 211 18.17 -19.38 -16.83
C ALA A 211 19.53 -20.09 -16.67
N GLN A 212 20.62 -19.49 -17.16
CA GLN A 212 21.98 -20.00 -16.91
C GLN A 212 22.41 -19.84 -15.44
N PHE A 213 21.87 -18.85 -14.71
CA PHE A 213 22.13 -18.64 -13.29
C PHE A 213 21.41 -19.73 -12.47
N THR A 214 20.15 -20.04 -12.78
CA THR A 214 19.43 -21.18 -12.17
C THR A 214 20.01 -22.53 -12.59
N LEU A 215 20.55 -22.67 -13.80
CA LEU A 215 21.34 -23.84 -14.20
C LEU A 215 22.68 -23.91 -13.45
N MET A 216 23.32 -22.78 -13.19
CA MET A 216 24.55 -22.69 -12.41
C MET A 216 24.30 -22.93 -10.91
N GLU A 217 23.19 -22.46 -10.35
CA GLU A 217 22.72 -22.77 -8.99
C GLU A 217 22.40 -24.25 -8.86
N ARG A 218 21.69 -24.85 -9.82
CA ARG A 218 21.42 -26.29 -9.84
C ARG A 218 22.70 -27.10 -10.04
N ASN A 219 23.62 -26.67 -10.90
CA ASN A 219 24.92 -27.32 -11.05
C ASN A 219 25.81 -27.13 -9.81
N ILE A 220 25.72 -26.00 -9.09
CA ILE A 220 26.41 -25.77 -7.82
C ILE A 220 25.80 -26.63 -6.72
N GLN A 221 24.47 -26.80 -6.69
CA GLN A 221 23.80 -27.65 -5.72
C GLN A 221 24.07 -29.14 -6.00
N ASN A 222 23.92 -29.60 -7.25
CA ASN A 222 24.31 -30.94 -7.67
C ASN A 222 25.81 -31.20 -7.43
N ASN A 223 26.68 -30.20 -7.68
CA ASN A 223 28.10 -30.32 -7.33
C ASN A 223 28.33 -30.26 -5.82
N LYS A 224 27.53 -29.54 -5.03
CA LYS A 224 27.62 -29.50 -3.57
C LYS A 224 27.19 -30.82 -2.97
N GLU A 225 26.08 -31.40 -3.43
CA GLU A 225 25.63 -32.75 -3.07
C GLU A 225 26.66 -33.79 -3.54
N ALA A 226 27.20 -33.68 -4.75
CA ALA A 226 28.29 -34.54 -5.21
C ALA A 226 29.63 -34.27 -4.49
N ILE A 227 29.83 -33.11 -3.85
CA ILE A 227 31.00 -32.77 -3.02
C ILE A 227 30.77 -33.18 -1.56
N GLU A 228 29.54 -33.24 -1.06
CA GLU A 228 29.19 -33.71 0.29
C GLU A 228 29.10 -35.24 0.31
N LEU A 229 28.56 -35.86 -0.74
CA LEU A 229 28.59 -37.31 -0.94
C LEU A 229 30.01 -37.77 -1.30
N LYS A 230 30.80 -36.97 -2.05
CA LYS A 230 32.26 -37.16 -2.10
C LYS A 230 32.96 -36.78 -0.82
N SER A 231 32.45 -35.90 0.05
CA SER A 231 33.06 -35.60 1.34
C SER A 231 32.90 -36.81 2.24
N GLN A 232 31.67 -37.30 2.45
CA GLN A 232 31.41 -38.52 3.22
C GLN A 232 32.17 -39.74 2.67
N ASN A 233 32.31 -39.84 1.34
CA ASN A 233 33.14 -40.88 0.73
C ASN A 233 34.65 -40.55 0.81
N ILE A 234 35.09 -39.30 0.89
CA ILE A 234 36.47 -38.89 1.19
C ILE A 234 36.76 -39.13 2.67
N ASP A 235 35.85 -38.86 3.60
CA ASP A 235 35.97 -39.09 5.04
C ASP A 235 36.00 -40.60 5.34
N SER A 236 35.12 -41.38 4.68
CA SER A 236 35.19 -42.84 4.70
C SER A 236 36.45 -43.37 4.01
N ASN A 237 36.94 -42.70 2.96
CA ASN A 237 38.15 -43.12 2.26
C ASN A 237 39.43 -42.53 2.85
N THR A 238 39.44 -41.53 3.74
CA THR A 238 40.59 -41.09 4.54
C THR A 238 40.67 -41.92 5.81
N LEU A 239 39.56 -42.29 6.44
CA LEU A 239 39.57 -43.36 7.44
C LEU A 239 40.12 -44.69 6.87
N LYS A 240 40.00 -44.91 5.56
CA LYS A 240 40.73 -45.97 4.84
C LYS A 240 42.11 -45.53 4.34
N LEU A 241 42.32 -44.27 3.95
CA LEU A 241 43.60 -43.79 3.40
C LEU A 241 44.65 -43.65 4.49
N ASP A 242 44.27 -43.34 5.72
CA ASP A 242 45.16 -43.28 6.87
C ASP A 242 45.59 -44.71 7.22
N ALA A 243 44.64 -45.65 7.35
CA ALA A 243 44.94 -47.08 7.49
C ALA A 243 45.72 -47.68 6.29
N VAL A 244 45.56 -47.12 5.08
CA VAL A 244 46.30 -47.51 3.89
C VAL A 244 47.61 -46.72 3.73
N LEU A 245 47.80 -45.57 4.40
CA LEU A 245 49.05 -44.82 4.49
C LEU A 245 49.97 -45.50 5.50
N ASP A 246 49.45 -45.95 6.64
CA ASP A 246 50.11 -46.93 7.52
C ASP A 246 50.59 -48.18 6.73
N THR A 247 49.89 -48.51 5.64
CA THR A 247 50.18 -49.64 4.73
C THR A 247 50.89 -49.23 3.41
N LEU A 248 51.24 -47.95 3.19
CA LEU A 248 51.86 -47.44 1.95
C LEU A 248 53.03 -46.47 2.16
N GLU A 249 53.24 -45.92 3.36
CA GLU A 249 54.58 -45.47 3.77
C GLU A 249 55.57 -46.65 3.78
N SER A 250 55.06 -47.87 3.89
CA SER A 250 55.75 -49.15 3.64
C SER A 250 55.82 -49.57 2.15
N GLY A 251 55.41 -48.73 1.17
CA GLY A 251 55.19 -49.16 -0.23
C GLY A 251 55.26 -48.08 -1.34
N LEU A 252 56.33 -47.27 -1.40
CA LEU A 252 56.52 -46.26 -2.47
C LEU A 252 57.09 -46.81 -3.80
N SER A 253 56.39 -46.62 -4.95
CA SER A 253 57.05 -46.51 -6.28
C SER A 253 56.20 -46.07 -7.51
N LEU A 254 56.73 -45.09 -8.25
CA LEU A 254 56.83 -44.95 -9.73
C LEU A 254 55.62 -44.64 -10.67
N LYS A 255 55.75 -43.48 -11.37
CA LYS A 255 55.47 -43.18 -12.83
C LYS A 255 54.03 -43.30 -13.37
N SER A 256 53.42 -42.21 -13.90
CA SER A 256 53.47 -41.69 -15.31
C SER A 256 52.79 -42.61 -16.35
N THR A 257 51.91 -42.18 -17.27
CA THR A 257 52.07 -41.09 -18.29
C THR A 257 50.70 -40.67 -18.92
N VAL A 258 50.70 -39.72 -19.89
CA VAL A 258 49.55 -39.10 -20.63
C VAL A 258 49.68 -39.39 -22.18
N PRO A 259 49.06 -38.75 -23.24
CA PRO A 259 48.19 -37.53 -23.35
C PRO A 259 46.78 -37.52 -24.10
N PRO A 260 46.52 -37.19 -25.43
CA PRO A 260 45.51 -36.15 -25.80
C PRO A 260 44.63 -36.26 -27.11
N ILE A 261 43.86 -35.16 -27.42
CA ILE A 261 43.20 -34.66 -28.69
C ILE A 261 42.06 -35.50 -29.37
N VAL A 262 41.17 -35.01 -30.29
CA VAL A 262 41.03 -33.78 -31.14
C VAL A 262 39.56 -33.26 -31.23
N GLN A 263 39.33 -32.06 -31.81
CA GLN A 263 38.04 -31.46 -32.29
C GLN A 263 37.79 -31.79 -33.82
N PRO A 264 36.86 -31.22 -34.68
CA PRO A 264 36.11 -29.95 -34.61
C PRO A 264 34.68 -29.81 -35.28
N LYS A 265 34.22 -28.55 -35.33
CA LYS A 265 33.10 -27.85 -36.05
C LYS A 265 33.16 -27.93 -37.61
N PRO A 266 32.31 -27.26 -38.46
CA PRO A 266 31.16 -26.32 -38.28
C PRO A 266 29.84 -26.79 -39.01
N THR A 267 28.91 -26.08 -39.71
CA THR A 267 28.72 -24.67 -40.18
C THR A 267 27.24 -24.37 -40.64
N GLU A 268 26.69 -23.17 -40.36
CA GLU A 268 25.75 -22.29 -41.18
C GLU A 268 24.44 -22.87 -41.85
N LYS A 269 23.38 -22.13 -42.31
CA LYS A 269 22.90 -20.70 -42.31
C LYS A 269 21.39 -20.60 -42.71
N SER A 270 20.85 -19.37 -42.75
CA SER A 270 19.73 -18.88 -43.61
C SER A 270 18.24 -19.10 -43.18
N ASP A 271 17.23 -18.34 -43.66
CA ASP A 271 16.96 -16.87 -43.60
C ASP A 271 15.47 -16.57 -43.98
N ARG A 272 14.79 -15.60 -43.31
CA ARG A 272 13.52 -14.88 -43.72
C ARG A 272 12.24 -15.74 -44.03
N ASN A 273 11.00 -15.20 -44.22
CA ASN A 273 10.43 -13.83 -44.28
C ASN A 273 8.93 -13.81 -43.79
N ALA A 274 8.24 -12.65 -43.79
CA ALA A 274 6.84 -12.49 -43.28
C ALA A 274 5.82 -11.91 -44.31
N LYS A 275 4.51 -11.91 -43.98
CA LYS A 275 3.41 -11.23 -44.73
C LYS A 275 2.19 -10.89 -43.84
N THR A 276 1.25 -10.05 -44.33
CA THR A 276 0.36 -9.20 -43.50
C THR A 276 -1.13 -9.21 -43.89
N GLU A 277 -1.97 -8.76 -42.95
CA GLU A 277 -3.43 -8.54 -42.82
C GLU A 277 -4.31 -8.18 -44.06
N ARG A 278 -5.63 -8.39 -43.89
CA ARG A 278 -6.71 -7.49 -44.36
C ARG A 278 -7.84 -7.38 -43.33
N GLN A 279 -8.58 -6.26 -43.35
CA GLN A 279 -9.75 -5.96 -42.51
C GLN A 279 -10.99 -5.68 -43.38
N ILE A 280 -12.20 -5.75 -42.80
CA ILE A 280 -13.48 -5.36 -43.44
C ILE A 280 -14.36 -4.62 -42.41
N GLN A 281 -15.10 -3.60 -42.85
CA GLN A 281 -16.13 -2.86 -42.08
C GLN A 281 -17.39 -2.65 -42.95
N VAL A 282 -18.58 -2.76 -42.36
CA VAL A 282 -19.90 -2.37 -42.91
C VAL A 282 -20.77 -1.84 -41.73
N PRO A 283 -21.67 -0.84 -41.90
CA PRO A 283 -22.02 0.08 -40.82
C PRO A 283 -23.44 -0.06 -40.20
N ASP A 284 -23.84 1.01 -39.51
CA ASP A 284 -24.86 1.18 -38.47
C ASP A 284 -26.30 1.48 -38.97
N GLN A 285 -27.31 1.22 -38.12
CA GLN A 285 -28.69 1.73 -38.21
C GLN A 285 -29.30 1.86 -36.79
N GLY A 286 -30.03 2.95 -36.52
CA GLY A 286 -30.44 3.33 -35.16
C GLY A 286 -31.92 3.69 -34.96
N GLY A 287 -32.22 4.26 -33.78
CA GLY A 287 -33.55 4.55 -33.23
C GLY A 287 -33.73 3.87 -31.86
N ILE A 288 -34.45 4.41 -30.88
CA ILE A 288 -35.25 5.65 -30.77
C ILE A 288 -34.93 6.30 -29.41
N SER A 289 -35.04 7.63 -29.29
CA SER A 289 -34.75 8.35 -28.03
C SER A 289 -35.87 8.20 -27.00
N GLU A 290 -35.53 7.72 -25.78
CA GLU A 290 -36.25 8.11 -24.57
C GLU A 290 -35.82 9.53 -24.12
N THR A 291 -36.41 10.05 -23.04
CA THR A 291 -36.25 11.45 -22.60
C THR A 291 -34.78 11.88 -22.46
N VAL A 292 -34.40 12.91 -23.22
CA VAL A 292 -33.07 13.52 -23.16
C VAL A 292 -32.82 14.03 -21.73
N GLU A 293 -31.85 13.45 -21.04
CA GLU A 293 -31.30 14.08 -19.84
C GLU A 293 -30.58 15.36 -20.27
N SER A 294 -30.94 16.50 -19.66
CA SER A 294 -30.36 17.82 -19.94
C SER A 294 -28.84 17.72 -20.05
N SER A 295 -28.25 18.27 -21.12
CA SER A 295 -26.95 17.83 -21.64
C SER A 295 -25.78 18.43 -20.87
N CYS A 296 -25.70 18.15 -19.57
CA CYS A 296 -24.79 18.85 -18.68
C CYS A 296 -23.32 18.44 -18.89
N ARG A 297 -22.40 19.34 -18.57
CA ARG A 297 -20.95 19.19 -18.73
C ARG A 297 -20.27 19.59 -17.43
N VAL A 298 -19.33 18.76 -16.96
CA VAL A 298 -18.38 19.19 -15.93
C VAL A 298 -17.43 20.21 -16.55
N ASP A 299 -17.46 21.42 -16.03
CA ASP A 299 -16.67 22.55 -16.51
C ASP A 299 -15.37 22.72 -15.72
N LYS A 300 -15.44 22.51 -14.40
CA LYS A 300 -14.31 22.73 -13.47
C LYS A 300 -14.41 21.80 -12.27
N ILE A 301 -13.26 21.46 -11.68
CA ILE A 301 -13.15 20.68 -10.43
C ILE A 301 -12.11 21.36 -9.54
N ASP A 302 -12.55 22.09 -8.52
CA ASP A 302 -11.69 22.98 -7.73
C ASP A 302 -12.13 23.08 -6.26
N HIS A 303 -11.87 24.22 -5.59
CA HIS A 303 -12.18 24.48 -4.18
C HIS A 303 -11.78 23.36 -3.20
N ARG A 304 -10.58 22.79 -3.41
CA ARG A 304 -10.07 21.64 -2.65
C ARG A 304 -10.11 21.87 -1.14
N LYS A 305 -11.00 21.13 -0.46
CA LYS A 305 -11.16 21.12 1.00
C LYS A 305 -10.55 19.85 1.58
N ASN A 306 -9.48 19.97 2.37
CA ASN A 306 -8.99 18.82 3.14
C ASN A 306 -9.96 18.53 4.30
N LEU A 307 -10.57 17.34 4.27
CA LEU A 307 -11.49 16.88 5.29
C LEU A 307 -10.75 16.11 6.38
N ALA A 308 -9.81 15.24 6.02
CA ALA A 308 -8.96 14.54 6.99
C ALA A 308 -7.61 14.18 6.38
N SER A 309 -6.62 13.91 7.23
CA SER A 309 -5.28 13.45 6.84
C SER A 309 -4.70 12.58 7.95
N TYR A 310 -3.64 11.83 7.63
CA TYR A 310 -2.98 10.86 8.51
C TYR A 310 -3.89 9.69 8.97
N ILE A 311 -4.89 9.31 8.17
CA ILE A 311 -5.75 8.17 8.48
C ILE A 311 -4.94 6.86 8.48
N TRP A 312 -5.18 6.01 9.48
CA TRP A 312 -4.52 4.71 9.68
C TRP A 312 -5.02 3.61 8.71
N ALA A 313 -5.09 3.96 7.43
CA ALA A 313 -5.29 3.09 6.27
C ALA A 313 -4.75 3.86 5.05
N GLN A 314 -3.78 3.28 4.32
CA GLN A 314 -3.21 3.95 3.15
C GLN A 314 -4.26 4.16 2.05
N ALA A 315 -5.10 3.14 1.84
CA ALA A 315 -6.18 3.15 0.87
C ALA A 315 -7.55 3.01 1.56
N GLY A 316 -8.55 3.62 0.93
CA GLY A 316 -9.92 3.64 1.39
C GLY A 316 -10.85 4.28 0.38
N SER A 317 -12.10 4.42 0.78
CA SER A 317 -13.07 5.28 0.12
C SER A 317 -13.88 6.03 1.15
N PHE A 318 -14.39 7.18 0.75
CA PHE A 318 -15.42 7.86 1.49
C PHE A 318 -16.35 8.60 0.55
N GLN A 319 -17.58 8.81 1.01
CA GLN A 319 -18.68 9.33 0.22
C GLN A 319 -19.85 9.71 1.14
N LYS A 320 -20.80 10.45 0.60
CA LYS A 320 -22.14 10.63 1.17
C LYS A 320 -23.17 9.98 0.24
N ASP A 321 -24.26 9.50 0.80
CA ASP A 321 -25.37 8.95 0.02
C ASP A 321 -26.10 10.07 -0.72
N ALA A 322 -25.88 10.18 -2.04
CA ALA A 322 -26.47 11.22 -2.87
C ALA A 322 -28.01 11.14 -2.97
N LYS A 323 -28.62 10.00 -2.60
CA LYS A 323 -30.07 9.81 -2.59
C LYS A 323 -30.71 10.08 -1.22
N SER A 324 -29.92 10.30 -0.18
CA SER A 324 -30.41 10.62 1.17
C SER A 324 -30.50 12.14 1.40
N GLU A 325 -31.33 12.54 2.36
CA GLU A 325 -31.32 13.88 2.97
C GLU A 325 -30.35 13.99 4.16
N ASP A 326 -29.83 12.86 4.66
CA ASP A 326 -28.92 12.87 5.78
C ASP A 326 -27.50 13.38 5.40
N SER A 327 -26.79 13.93 6.38
CA SER A 327 -25.44 14.48 6.18
C SER A 327 -24.31 13.44 6.35
N THR A 328 -24.64 12.15 6.48
CA THR A 328 -23.72 11.09 6.89
C THR A 328 -22.61 10.89 5.88
N VAL A 329 -21.37 10.98 6.36
CA VAL A 329 -20.19 10.59 5.58
C VAL A 329 -19.83 9.15 5.93
N TYR A 330 -19.93 8.27 4.94
CA TYR A 330 -19.52 6.88 5.02
C TYR A 330 -18.05 6.77 4.64
N THR A 331 -17.26 6.03 5.41
CA THR A 331 -15.87 5.69 5.09
C THR A 331 -15.66 4.18 5.15
N PHE A 332 -14.86 3.67 4.22
CA PHE A 332 -14.47 2.27 4.10
C PHE A 332 -12.95 2.20 3.94
N ARG A 333 -12.29 1.24 4.59
CA ARG A 333 -10.81 1.16 4.66
C ARG A 333 -10.37 -0.19 4.13
N SER A 334 -9.42 -0.22 3.19
CA SER A 334 -9.02 -1.48 2.53
C SER A 334 -8.49 -2.51 3.54
N ASN A 335 -7.70 -2.06 4.51
CA ASN A 335 -7.17 -2.87 5.61
C ASN A 335 -8.23 -3.36 6.62
N LYS A 336 -9.50 -2.95 6.47
CA LYS A 336 -10.64 -3.35 7.31
C LYS A 336 -11.91 -3.55 6.47
N ASN A 337 -11.78 -4.25 5.33
CA ASN A 337 -12.81 -4.46 4.31
C ASN A 337 -14.08 -5.27 4.71
N VAL A 338 -14.35 -5.40 6.01
CA VAL A 338 -15.59 -5.91 6.63
C VAL A 338 -16.33 -4.84 7.43
N PHE A 339 -15.81 -3.60 7.50
CA PHE A 339 -16.37 -2.52 8.31
C PHE A 339 -16.61 -1.24 7.50
N LEU A 340 -17.87 -0.81 7.47
CA LEU A 340 -18.26 0.54 7.04
C LEU A 340 -18.39 1.43 8.30
N HIS A 341 -17.77 2.60 8.29
CA HIS A 341 -17.83 3.59 9.37
C HIS A 341 -18.62 4.82 8.91
N ALA A 342 -19.74 5.12 9.58
CA ALA A 342 -20.60 6.25 9.29
C ALA A 342 -20.42 7.38 10.33
N TYR A 343 -20.09 8.58 9.86
CA TYR A 343 -19.89 9.79 10.66
C TYR A 343 -21.04 10.75 10.37
N GLN A 344 -21.60 11.40 11.39
CA GLN A 344 -22.79 12.25 11.24
C GLN A 344 -22.68 13.31 10.13
N ASN A 345 -21.48 13.89 9.93
CA ASN A 345 -21.19 14.88 8.90
C ASN A 345 -19.67 15.05 8.68
N GLU A 346 -19.29 15.89 7.71
CA GLU A 346 -17.89 16.25 7.42
C GLU A 346 -17.13 16.81 8.64
N SER A 347 -17.80 17.50 9.56
CA SER A 347 -17.16 18.05 10.78
C SER A 347 -16.85 16.95 11.81
N ALA A 348 -17.72 15.94 11.94
CA ALA A 348 -17.46 14.77 12.76
C ALA A 348 -16.28 13.94 12.20
N LEU A 349 -16.17 13.84 10.88
CA LEU A 349 -15.06 13.16 10.21
C LEU A 349 -13.72 13.92 10.35
N SER A 350 -13.70 15.25 10.19
CA SER A 350 -12.45 16.03 10.28
C SER A 350 -11.87 16.06 11.69
N LYS A 351 -12.73 16.02 12.71
CA LYS A 351 -12.35 15.96 14.13
C LYS A 351 -11.65 14.64 14.54
N GLN A 352 -11.65 13.61 13.69
CA GLN A 352 -11.03 12.29 13.96
C GLN A 352 -9.52 12.33 14.29
N ARG A 353 -8.82 13.45 14.10
CA ARG A 353 -7.42 13.62 14.56
C ARG A 353 -7.27 13.49 16.09
N ARG A 354 -8.29 13.84 16.89
CA ARG A 354 -8.27 13.64 18.35
C ARG A 354 -8.68 12.19 18.67
N ARG A 355 -7.85 11.43 19.39
CA ARG A 355 -8.04 9.97 19.62
C ARG A 355 -9.44 9.61 20.18
N ILE A 356 -10.01 10.47 21.04
CA ILE A 356 -11.38 10.40 21.61
C ILE A 356 -12.47 10.30 20.53
N LEU A 357 -12.29 10.95 19.38
CA LEU A 357 -13.33 11.09 18.35
C LEU A 357 -13.41 9.89 17.37
N LYS A 358 -12.62 8.83 17.60
CA LYS A 358 -12.86 7.50 16.99
C LYS A 358 -14.21 6.89 17.44
N LEU A 359 -14.78 7.36 18.56
CA LEU A 359 -16.05 6.90 19.13
C LEU A 359 -17.31 7.40 18.40
N MET A 360 -17.23 8.51 17.64
CA MET A 360 -18.41 9.11 16.97
C MET A 360 -18.80 8.45 15.63
N ALA A 361 -18.15 7.35 15.24
CA ALA A 361 -18.44 6.66 13.99
C ALA A 361 -19.30 5.41 14.21
N ARG A 362 -20.57 5.42 13.80
CA ARG A 362 -21.44 4.23 13.79
C ARG A 362 -20.81 3.18 12.88
N LYS A 363 -20.49 2.02 13.46
CA LYS A 363 -19.77 0.93 12.80
C LYS A 363 -20.77 -0.13 12.32
N TYR A 364 -20.73 -0.47 11.04
CA TYR A 364 -21.48 -1.59 10.46
C TYR A 364 -20.54 -2.78 10.24
N HIS A 365 -20.87 -3.95 10.79
CA HIS A 365 -20.20 -5.20 10.43
C HIS A 365 -20.87 -5.77 9.18
N LEU A 366 -20.11 -5.91 8.10
CA LEU A 366 -20.61 -6.48 6.86
C LEU A 366 -20.60 -8.01 6.93
N PRO A 367 -21.59 -8.71 6.35
CA PRO A 367 -21.63 -10.18 6.26
C PRO A 367 -20.72 -10.75 5.16
N PHE A 368 -19.91 -9.90 4.50
CA PHE A 368 -18.99 -10.26 3.43
C PHE A 368 -17.78 -9.30 3.40
N LYS A 369 -16.73 -9.69 2.68
CA LYS A 369 -15.58 -8.82 2.35
C LYS A 369 -15.76 -8.18 0.98
N CYS A 370 -15.65 -6.86 0.89
CA CYS A 370 -15.51 -6.16 -0.40
C CYS A 370 -14.07 -6.29 -0.94
N SER A 371 -13.92 -6.32 -2.26
CA SER A 371 -12.64 -6.15 -2.96
C SER A 371 -12.38 -4.64 -3.16
N GLY A 372 -11.11 -4.20 -3.05
CA GLY A 372 -10.71 -2.81 -3.27
C GLY A 372 -11.53 -1.77 -2.48
N THR A 373 -11.65 -0.57 -3.05
CA THR A 373 -12.39 0.57 -2.47
C THR A 373 -13.40 1.21 -3.41
N GLY A 374 -13.68 0.61 -4.57
CA GLY A 374 -14.73 1.03 -5.52
C GLY A 374 -16.17 0.77 -5.09
N ASN A 375 -16.50 0.95 -3.80
CA ASN A 375 -17.84 0.77 -3.23
C ASN A 375 -18.69 2.05 -3.32
N LEU A 376 -20.02 1.90 -3.27
CA LEU A 376 -21.00 2.98 -3.33
C LEU A 376 -22.00 2.86 -2.16
N VAL A 377 -22.44 3.96 -1.57
CA VAL A 377 -23.66 4.00 -0.74
C VAL A 377 -24.73 4.80 -1.49
N TYR A 378 -25.88 4.17 -1.72
CA TYR A 378 -27.00 4.76 -2.44
C TYR A 378 -28.33 4.27 -1.86
N ASN A 379 -29.22 5.20 -1.48
CA ASN A 379 -30.51 4.94 -0.84
C ASN A 379 -30.40 3.95 0.36
N HIS A 380 -29.57 4.34 1.34
CA HIS A 380 -29.18 3.60 2.54
C HIS A 380 -28.66 2.17 2.29
N THR A 381 -28.24 1.86 1.05
CA THR A 381 -27.71 0.54 0.68
C THR A 381 -26.24 0.67 0.29
N LEU A 382 -25.36 -0.12 0.94
CA LEU A 382 -23.98 -0.30 0.50
C LEU A 382 -23.93 -1.29 -0.66
N PHE A 383 -23.36 -0.88 -1.78
CA PHE A 383 -23.04 -1.70 -2.94
C PHE A 383 -21.51 -1.88 -3.05
N CYS A 384 -21.03 -3.10 -3.25
CA CYS A 384 -19.61 -3.36 -3.57
C CYS A 384 -19.42 -4.70 -4.30
N ILE A 385 -18.34 -4.85 -5.08
CA ILE A 385 -17.92 -6.17 -5.54
C ILE A 385 -17.27 -6.91 -4.37
N SER A 386 -17.82 -8.06 -3.96
CA SER A 386 -17.17 -8.93 -2.98
C SER A 386 -15.98 -9.66 -3.57
N ILE A 387 -15.08 -10.18 -2.72
CA ILE A 387 -13.90 -11.00 -3.08
C ILE A 387 -14.17 -12.30 -3.88
N ASN A 388 -15.42 -12.53 -4.30
CA ASN A 388 -15.87 -13.65 -5.12
C ASN A 388 -16.44 -13.19 -6.49
N GLY A 389 -16.12 -11.96 -6.94
CA GLY A 389 -16.58 -11.42 -8.23
C GLY A 389 -18.09 -11.16 -8.32
N ARG A 390 -18.74 -10.86 -7.19
CA ARG A 390 -20.20 -10.61 -7.12
C ARG A 390 -20.49 -9.23 -6.56
N LEU A 391 -21.32 -8.45 -7.26
CA LEU A 391 -21.87 -7.19 -6.75
C LEU A 391 -22.91 -7.48 -5.67
N GLN A 392 -22.54 -7.27 -4.41
CA GLN A 392 -23.42 -7.41 -3.26
C GLN A 392 -24.16 -6.09 -2.98
N ALA A 393 -25.31 -6.20 -2.33
CA ALA A 393 -26.03 -5.06 -1.77
C ALA A 393 -26.39 -5.34 -0.30
N TYR A 394 -26.07 -4.41 0.60
CA TYR A 394 -26.32 -4.52 2.04
C TYR A 394 -27.08 -3.28 2.54
N ASP A 395 -28.32 -3.51 2.97
CA ASP A 395 -29.24 -2.50 3.50
C ASP A 395 -28.79 -2.08 4.91
N LEU A 396 -28.38 -0.82 5.07
CA LEU A 396 -27.83 -0.29 6.32
C LEU A 396 -28.90 -0.11 7.41
N ASN A 397 -30.18 -0.12 7.03
CA ASN A 397 -31.30 -0.09 7.97
C ASN A 397 -31.68 -1.52 8.41
N ARG A 398 -31.59 -2.52 7.52
CA ARG A 398 -31.90 -3.94 7.79
C ARG A 398 -30.66 -4.77 8.12
N LYS A 399 -30.11 -4.59 9.32
CA LYS A 399 -28.82 -5.15 9.82
C LYS A 399 -28.47 -6.61 9.43
N ASN A 400 -29.44 -7.52 9.27
CA ASN A 400 -29.20 -8.97 9.42
C ASN A 400 -29.13 -9.82 8.14
N LYS A 401 -29.48 -9.33 6.93
CA LYS A 401 -29.34 -10.13 5.68
C LYS A 401 -28.89 -9.28 4.48
N PRO A 402 -27.78 -9.63 3.80
CA PRO A 402 -27.44 -9.03 2.53
C PRO A 402 -28.36 -9.55 1.41
N TYR A 403 -28.60 -8.73 0.39
CA TYR A 403 -29.27 -9.21 -0.81
C TYR A 403 -28.29 -10.06 -1.65
N ARG A 404 -28.79 -11.14 -2.28
CA ARG A 404 -27.97 -12.15 -2.97
C ARG A 404 -27.28 -11.54 -4.19
N GLY A 405 -26.02 -11.13 -4.03
CA GLY A 405 -25.31 -10.34 -5.03
C GLY A 405 -25.19 -11.01 -6.41
N LYS A 406 -25.17 -10.18 -7.46
CA LYS A 406 -25.09 -10.63 -8.86
C LYS A 406 -23.64 -10.96 -9.24
N LYS A 407 -23.40 -12.12 -9.86
CA LYS A 407 -22.10 -12.40 -10.50
C LYS A 407 -22.06 -11.68 -11.84
N PHE A 408 -20.95 -11.03 -12.12
CA PHE A 408 -20.59 -10.58 -13.46
C PHE A 408 -19.64 -11.65 -14.04
N PRO A 409 -19.95 -12.26 -15.19
CA PRO A 409 -19.10 -13.31 -15.75
C PRO A 409 -17.77 -12.73 -16.26
N ASP A 410 -17.81 -11.52 -16.81
CA ASP A 410 -16.80 -11.01 -17.74
C ASP A 410 -15.94 -9.87 -17.18
N ILE A 411 -15.98 -9.63 -15.85
CA ILE A 411 -15.19 -8.57 -15.21
C ILE A 411 -14.01 -9.10 -14.38
N ALA A 412 -12.92 -8.33 -14.45
CA ALA A 412 -11.77 -8.46 -13.58
C ALA A 412 -12.14 -8.18 -12.12
N HIS A 413 -11.70 -9.04 -11.21
CA HIS A 413 -11.87 -8.90 -9.77
C HIS A 413 -10.68 -9.52 -9.04
N ASN A 414 -10.53 -9.28 -7.73
CA ASN A 414 -9.37 -9.73 -6.95
C ASN A 414 -8.04 -9.37 -7.63
N ASP A 415 -7.80 -8.06 -7.72
CA ASP A 415 -6.51 -7.49 -8.10
C ASP A 415 -6.08 -7.75 -9.56
N GLN A 416 -6.95 -8.42 -10.35
CA GLN A 416 -6.93 -8.41 -11.80
C GLN A 416 -7.18 -6.99 -12.33
N SER A 417 -6.34 -6.52 -13.25
CA SER A 417 -6.43 -5.21 -13.90
C SER A 417 -6.72 -4.02 -12.94
N PRO A 418 -5.83 -3.77 -11.96
CA PRO A 418 -5.98 -2.66 -11.02
C PRO A 418 -5.82 -1.31 -11.73
N TYR A 419 -6.28 -0.22 -11.11
CA TYR A 419 -5.97 1.13 -11.62
C TYR A 419 -4.47 1.46 -11.45
N LYS A 420 -3.97 2.31 -12.34
CA LYS A 420 -2.60 2.87 -12.33
C LYS A 420 -2.31 3.50 -10.96
N PHE A 421 -1.22 3.05 -10.32
CA PHE A 421 -0.80 3.50 -8.98
C PHE A 421 -1.83 3.28 -7.84
N SER A 422 -2.83 2.42 -8.03
CA SER A 422 -3.75 2.00 -6.95
C SER A 422 -2.97 1.37 -5.78
N THR A 423 -3.39 1.69 -4.55
CA THR A 423 -2.74 1.26 -3.30
C THR A 423 -3.43 0.06 -2.62
N ASP A 424 -4.50 -0.44 -3.23
CA ASP A 424 -5.32 -1.58 -2.78
C ASP A 424 -5.80 -2.45 -3.94
N TYR A 425 -5.11 -2.33 -5.08
CA TYR A 425 -5.38 -3.06 -6.33
C TYR A 425 -6.84 -2.94 -6.83
N THR A 426 -7.51 -1.83 -6.53
CA THR A 426 -8.93 -1.60 -6.87
C THR A 426 -9.24 -1.89 -8.34
N SER A 427 -9.98 -2.99 -8.55
CA SER A 427 -10.32 -3.62 -9.83
C SER A 427 -11.55 -3.00 -10.51
N HIS A 428 -12.31 -2.18 -9.78
CA HIS A 428 -13.60 -1.61 -10.19
C HIS A 428 -13.88 -0.29 -9.46
N GLN A 429 -14.85 0.50 -9.94
CA GLN A 429 -15.40 1.68 -9.27
C GLN A 429 -16.91 1.73 -9.50
N LEU A 430 -17.69 1.79 -8.42
CA LEU A 430 -19.13 2.09 -8.48
C LEU A 430 -19.37 3.60 -8.43
N ALA A 431 -20.43 4.06 -9.08
CA ALA A 431 -20.92 5.45 -9.05
C ALA A 431 -22.45 5.48 -9.22
N SER A 432 -23.09 6.65 -9.11
CA SER A 432 -24.53 6.81 -9.33
C SER A 432 -24.89 8.14 -9.98
N ASP A 433 -26.08 8.18 -10.58
CA ASP A 433 -26.83 9.41 -10.84
C ASP A 433 -28.15 9.39 -10.03
N SER A 434 -29.13 10.22 -10.38
CA SER A 434 -30.41 10.31 -9.67
C SER A 434 -31.36 9.10 -9.86
N LYS A 435 -31.09 8.24 -10.86
CA LYS A 435 -31.93 7.13 -11.33
C LYS A 435 -31.18 5.79 -11.42
N SER A 436 -29.86 5.79 -11.59
CA SER A 436 -29.03 4.65 -12.01
C SER A 436 -27.79 4.44 -11.14
N ILE A 437 -27.29 3.21 -11.07
CA ILE A 437 -25.96 2.87 -10.53
C ILE A 437 -25.08 2.40 -11.67
N TYR A 438 -23.81 2.84 -11.66
CA TYR A 438 -22.80 2.48 -12.65
C TYR A 438 -21.69 1.65 -12.02
N LEU A 439 -21.19 0.67 -12.77
CA LEU A 439 -20.01 -0.12 -12.43
C LEU A 439 -18.98 0.03 -13.54
N THR A 440 -17.86 0.70 -13.25
CA THR A 440 -16.66 0.67 -14.11
C THR A 440 -15.78 -0.48 -13.66
N ALA A 441 -15.31 -1.32 -14.59
CA ALA A 441 -14.39 -2.42 -14.33
C ALA A 441 -13.41 -2.61 -15.50
N SER A 442 -12.56 -3.63 -15.44
CA SER A 442 -11.88 -4.16 -16.63
C SER A 442 -12.62 -5.38 -17.14
N SER A 443 -12.71 -5.53 -18.47
CA SER A 443 -13.13 -6.79 -19.10
C SER A 443 -12.04 -7.87 -18.92
N VAL A 444 -12.47 -9.14 -18.86
CA VAL A 444 -11.60 -10.33 -19.02
C VAL A 444 -11.91 -11.14 -20.28
N LYS A 445 -12.84 -10.71 -21.14
CA LYS A 445 -13.05 -11.31 -22.47
C LYS A 445 -11.80 -11.12 -23.33
N GLN A 446 -11.40 -12.12 -24.12
CA GLN A 446 -10.10 -12.16 -24.79
C GLN A 446 -9.87 -10.98 -25.75
N GLU A 447 -10.90 -10.56 -26.47
CA GLU A 447 -10.87 -9.45 -27.45
C GLU A 447 -10.84 -8.05 -26.81
N ASN A 448 -11.16 -7.95 -25.52
CA ASN A 448 -11.19 -6.70 -24.75
C ASN A 448 -10.44 -6.79 -23.40
N TYR A 449 -9.53 -7.77 -23.25
CA TYR A 449 -8.86 -8.05 -21.99
C TYR A 449 -8.08 -6.83 -21.48
N GLY A 450 -8.28 -6.47 -20.21
CA GLY A 450 -7.63 -5.31 -19.59
C GLY A 450 -8.29 -3.96 -19.90
N LYS A 451 -9.22 -3.89 -20.87
CA LYS A 451 -9.91 -2.65 -21.25
C LYS A 451 -11.05 -2.29 -20.30
N LEU A 452 -11.30 -0.99 -20.16
CA LEU A 452 -12.42 -0.45 -19.39
C LEU A 452 -13.76 -0.90 -19.97
N VAL A 453 -14.64 -1.38 -19.09
CA VAL A 453 -16.05 -1.65 -19.36
C VAL A 453 -16.90 -0.93 -18.32
N LEU A 454 -18.03 -0.37 -18.76
CA LEU A 454 -18.99 0.34 -17.93
C LEU A 454 -20.35 -0.37 -18.01
N TYR A 455 -20.93 -0.71 -16.87
CA TYR A 455 -22.31 -1.22 -16.79
C TYR A 455 -23.22 -0.18 -16.16
N LYS A 456 -24.32 0.16 -16.82
CA LYS A 456 -25.44 0.92 -16.24
C LYS A 456 -26.45 -0.06 -15.67
N MET A 457 -26.91 0.19 -14.46
CA MET A 457 -27.73 -0.75 -13.69
C MET A 457 -28.90 -0.05 -13.00
N HIS A 458 -30.02 -0.76 -12.90
CA HIS A 458 -31.14 -0.31 -12.10
C HIS A 458 -30.74 -0.35 -10.60
N PRO A 459 -31.03 0.69 -9.79
CA PRO A 459 -30.62 0.80 -8.38
C PRO A 459 -31.38 -0.15 -7.42
N SER A 460 -31.95 -1.25 -7.92
CA SER A 460 -32.72 -2.19 -7.09
C SER A 460 -31.77 -3.12 -6.36
N SER A 461 -31.62 -2.88 -5.05
CA SER A 461 -30.83 -3.72 -4.14
C SER A 461 -31.29 -5.18 -4.11
N ARG A 462 -32.58 -5.45 -4.34
CA ARG A 462 -33.17 -6.79 -4.39
C ARG A 462 -32.97 -7.53 -5.71
N ASN A 463 -32.90 -6.81 -6.84
CA ASN A 463 -32.78 -7.40 -8.17
C ASN A 463 -31.96 -6.48 -9.09
N ILE A 464 -30.64 -6.66 -9.06
CA ILE A 464 -29.69 -5.87 -9.82
C ILE A 464 -29.79 -6.24 -11.31
N LYS A 465 -30.60 -5.49 -12.06
CA LYS A 465 -30.65 -5.56 -13.52
C LYS A 465 -29.51 -4.72 -14.11
N ILE A 466 -28.77 -5.31 -15.05
CA ILE A 466 -27.94 -4.54 -15.97
C ILE A 466 -28.91 -4.00 -17.03
N LEU A 467 -28.76 -2.73 -17.38
CA LEU A 467 -29.57 -2.06 -18.39
C LEU A 467 -28.75 -1.92 -19.69
N GLU A 468 -27.50 -1.47 -19.56
CA GLU A 468 -26.59 -1.25 -20.69
C GLU A 468 -25.15 -1.64 -20.31
N GLU A 469 -24.35 -2.03 -21.30
CA GLU A 469 -22.92 -2.33 -21.21
C GLU A 469 -22.17 -1.52 -22.29
N PHE A 470 -21.12 -0.81 -21.91
CA PHE A 470 -20.31 0.01 -22.82
C PHE A 470 -18.84 -0.41 -22.74
N HIS A 471 -18.24 -0.75 -23.88
CA HIS A 471 -16.82 -1.14 -23.98
C HIS A 471 -15.98 0.06 -24.45
N LEU A 472 -15.02 0.48 -23.62
CA LEU A 472 -14.14 1.61 -23.93
C LEU A 472 -12.78 1.10 -24.41
N ASN A 473 -12.24 1.65 -25.50
CA ASN A 473 -10.94 1.25 -26.04
C ASN A 473 -9.76 1.88 -25.27
N LEU A 474 -9.72 1.67 -23.95
CA LEU A 474 -8.72 2.19 -23.00
C LEU A 474 -8.38 1.13 -21.96
N ASN A 475 -7.10 0.82 -21.75
CA ASN A 475 -6.70 -0.15 -20.73
C ASN A 475 -6.86 0.46 -19.32
N LYS A 476 -7.44 -0.31 -18.39
CA LYS A 476 -7.64 0.12 -17.01
C LYS A 476 -6.32 0.31 -16.24
N SER A 477 -5.27 -0.42 -16.63
CA SER A 477 -3.89 -0.26 -16.15
C SER A 477 -3.29 1.12 -16.41
N ASP A 478 -3.84 1.84 -17.40
CA ASP A 478 -3.24 3.06 -17.93
C ASP A 478 -3.92 4.32 -17.37
N VAL A 479 -4.95 4.15 -16.53
CA VAL A 479 -5.76 5.23 -15.92
C VAL A 479 -5.73 5.12 -14.39
N ILE A 480 -5.76 6.24 -13.68
CA ILE A 480 -5.61 6.28 -12.21
C ILE A 480 -6.94 6.05 -11.48
N GLY A 481 -8.04 6.36 -12.15
CA GLY A 481 -9.39 6.15 -11.64
C GLY A 481 -10.41 6.68 -12.63
N THR A 482 -11.68 6.60 -12.22
CA THR A 482 -12.81 7.14 -12.98
C THR A 482 -13.83 7.70 -12.01
N PHE A 483 -14.61 8.70 -12.42
CA PHE A 483 -15.86 9.09 -11.76
C PHE A 483 -16.95 9.27 -12.80
N PHE A 484 -18.22 9.30 -12.38
CA PHE A 484 -19.36 9.46 -13.29
C PHE A 484 -20.18 10.69 -12.89
N ALA A 485 -20.50 11.55 -13.86
CA ALA A 485 -21.30 12.77 -13.68
C ALA A 485 -21.95 13.14 -15.02
N CYS A 486 -23.15 13.75 -15.02
CA CYS A 486 -23.82 14.20 -16.26
C CYS A 486 -23.94 13.14 -17.38
N GLY A 487 -24.32 11.89 -17.05
CA GLY A 487 -24.39 10.80 -18.03
C GLY A 487 -23.03 10.37 -18.61
N LYS A 488 -21.92 10.93 -18.09
CA LYS A 488 -20.58 10.86 -18.68
C LYS A 488 -19.56 10.24 -17.70
N LEU A 489 -18.86 9.20 -18.15
CA LEU A 489 -17.72 8.61 -17.44
C LEU A 489 -16.47 9.45 -17.70
N HIS A 490 -15.92 10.03 -16.64
CA HIS A 490 -14.71 10.86 -16.66
C HIS A 490 -13.51 10.00 -16.23
N VAL A 491 -12.47 9.94 -17.07
CA VAL A 491 -11.32 9.05 -16.90
C VAL A 491 -10.06 9.83 -16.55
N LEU A 492 -9.42 9.47 -15.42
CA LEU A 492 -8.35 10.25 -14.81
C LEU A 492 -6.94 9.74 -15.15
N ASP A 493 -6.01 10.68 -15.25
CA ASP A 493 -4.57 10.42 -15.25
C ASP A 493 -3.80 11.54 -14.50
N TRP A 494 -2.49 11.37 -14.33
CA TRP A 494 -1.60 12.25 -13.57
C TRP A 494 -0.53 12.84 -14.48
N LYS A 495 -0.25 14.14 -14.30
CA LYS A 495 0.80 14.84 -15.05
C LYS A 495 2.21 14.53 -14.50
N PRO A 496 3.19 14.17 -15.35
CA PRO A 496 4.58 14.06 -14.91
C PRO A 496 5.23 15.39 -14.49
N THR A 497 4.74 16.52 -15.01
CA THR A 497 5.38 17.85 -14.94
C THR A 497 4.70 18.85 -14.00
N LYS A 498 3.40 18.66 -13.71
CA LYS A 498 2.64 19.38 -12.67
C LYS A 498 2.07 18.31 -11.72
N PRO A 499 2.03 18.50 -10.39
CA PRO A 499 1.62 17.45 -9.44
C PRO A 499 0.15 16.99 -9.50
N ASN A 500 -0.62 17.52 -10.45
CA ASN A 500 -2.07 17.50 -10.53
C ASN A 500 -2.61 16.27 -11.29
N LEU A 501 -3.80 15.83 -10.90
CA LEU A 501 -4.65 14.97 -11.74
C LEU A 501 -5.35 15.79 -12.84
N TYR A 502 -5.78 15.11 -13.90
CA TYR A 502 -6.62 15.68 -14.94
C TYR A 502 -7.54 14.61 -15.54
N VAL A 503 -8.68 15.02 -16.08
CA VAL A 503 -9.53 14.17 -16.91
C VAL A 503 -8.90 14.09 -18.30
N LYS A 504 -8.47 12.90 -18.73
CA LYS A 504 -7.83 12.69 -20.04
C LYS A 504 -8.79 12.21 -21.13
N TYR A 505 -9.95 11.71 -20.73
CA TYR A 505 -10.96 11.17 -21.62
C TYR A 505 -12.32 11.23 -20.95
N ILE A 506 -13.36 11.55 -21.72
CA ILE A 506 -14.76 11.45 -21.32
C ILE A 506 -15.46 10.48 -22.26
N TYR A 507 -16.36 9.64 -21.71
CA TYR A 507 -17.28 8.81 -22.48
C TYR A 507 -18.71 9.14 -22.09
N ASP A 508 -19.48 9.66 -23.03
CA ASP A 508 -20.91 9.92 -22.91
C ASP A 508 -21.70 8.62 -23.13
N THR A 509 -22.59 8.27 -22.20
CA THR A 509 -23.41 7.05 -22.30
C THR A 509 -24.68 7.23 -23.14
N THR A 510 -25.12 8.46 -23.36
CA THR A 510 -26.27 8.83 -24.20
C THR A 510 -25.85 8.92 -25.67
N GLU A 511 -24.76 9.64 -25.98
CA GLU A 511 -24.17 9.66 -27.33
C GLU A 511 -23.39 8.37 -27.66
N ARG A 512 -23.12 7.51 -26.66
CA ARG A 512 -22.27 6.31 -26.74
C ARG A 512 -20.86 6.58 -27.30
N LYS A 513 -20.39 7.81 -27.15
CA LYS A 513 -19.22 8.40 -27.81
C LYS A 513 -18.28 8.97 -26.76
N GLY A 514 -16.97 8.91 -27.02
CA GLY A 514 -15.99 9.46 -26.08
C GLY A 514 -14.78 10.06 -26.77
N TRP A 515 -14.29 11.15 -26.17
CA TRP A 515 -13.24 12.02 -26.70
C TRP A 515 -12.12 12.20 -25.67
N LYS A 516 -10.90 12.43 -26.17
CA LYS A 516 -9.75 12.80 -25.35
C LYS A 516 -9.79 14.29 -25.07
N LEU A 517 -9.33 14.69 -23.89
CA LEU A 517 -9.08 16.07 -23.52
C LEU A 517 -7.56 16.29 -23.51
N SER A 518 -7.11 17.49 -23.87
CA SER A 518 -5.73 17.89 -23.61
C SER A 518 -5.50 18.02 -22.10
N SER A 519 -4.24 17.94 -21.68
CA SER A 519 -3.95 17.73 -20.25
C SER A 519 -4.32 18.92 -19.35
N ASP A 520 -4.55 20.10 -19.92
CA ASP A 520 -4.76 21.36 -19.21
C ASP A 520 -6.21 21.88 -19.29
N GLU A 521 -7.11 21.16 -19.97
CA GLU A 521 -8.55 21.49 -20.04
C GLU A 521 -9.27 21.30 -18.70
N LEU A 522 -9.27 20.08 -18.15
CA LEU A 522 -10.00 19.74 -16.92
C LEU A 522 -9.06 19.13 -15.88
N VAL A 523 -8.38 20.03 -15.16
CA VAL A 523 -7.39 19.74 -14.11
C VAL A 523 -8.05 19.69 -12.74
N ILE A 524 -7.59 18.80 -11.87
CA ILE A 524 -7.98 18.72 -10.46
C ILE A 524 -6.76 19.12 -9.62
N ASP A 525 -6.88 20.13 -8.76
CA ASP A 525 -5.75 20.64 -7.96
C ASP A 525 -5.41 19.76 -6.75
N THR A 526 -4.78 18.63 -7.02
CA THR A 526 -4.43 17.61 -6.03
C THR A 526 -3.08 17.84 -5.37
N ILE A 527 -2.90 17.24 -4.18
CA ILE A 527 -1.61 17.07 -3.52
C ILE A 527 -0.60 16.42 -4.49
N PRO A 528 0.72 16.74 -4.42
CA PRO A 528 1.79 15.98 -5.08
C PRO A 528 1.91 14.53 -4.57
N THR A 529 0.94 13.68 -4.91
CA THR A 529 0.96 12.23 -4.77
C THR A 529 0.49 11.56 -6.05
N LYS A 530 0.97 10.34 -6.28
CA LYS A 530 0.59 9.48 -7.40
C LYS A 530 -0.44 8.43 -6.98
N THR A 531 -0.60 8.20 -5.68
CA THR A 531 -1.39 7.10 -5.15
C THR A 531 -2.77 7.57 -4.70
N TYR A 532 -3.77 7.10 -5.43
CA TYR A 532 -5.19 7.30 -5.16
C TYR A 532 -5.85 5.93 -5.02
N SER A 533 -6.94 5.83 -4.27
CA SER A 533 -7.69 4.58 -4.12
C SER A 533 -9.13 4.67 -4.62
N SER A 534 -9.81 5.80 -4.46
CA SER A 534 -11.18 5.98 -4.98
C SER A 534 -11.54 7.45 -5.28
N PHE A 535 -12.52 7.60 -6.18
CA PHE A 535 -13.04 8.88 -6.67
C PHE A 535 -14.58 8.78 -6.73
N ASN A 536 -15.26 9.29 -5.69
CA ASN A 536 -16.71 9.13 -5.54
C ASN A 536 -17.41 10.47 -5.76
N TYR A 537 -18.09 10.62 -6.89
CA TYR A 537 -18.88 11.83 -7.18
C TYR A 537 -20.27 11.74 -6.53
N ASN A 538 -20.66 12.81 -5.86
CA ASN A 538 -22.01 13.03 -5.33
C ASN A 538 -22.71 14.08 -6.21
N TRP A 539 -23.72 13.63 -6.98
CA TRP A 539 -24.45 14.46 -7.93
C TRP A 539 -25.40 15.47 -7.28
N LYS A 540 -25.87 15.20 -6.05
CA LYS A 540 -26.77 16.08 -5.31
C LYS A 540 -26.05 17.29 -4.73
N GLU A 541 -24.82 17.09 -4.25
CA GLU A 541 -23.97 18.14 -3.68
C GLU A 541 -22.99 18.75 -4.69
N ARG A 542 -23.00 18.27 -5.95
CA ARG A 542 -22.03 18.59 -7.02
C ARG A 542 -20.57 18.53 -6.51
N LYS A 543 -20.20 17.43 -5.83
CA LYS A 543 -18.89 17.25 -5.17
C LYS A 543 -18.18 15.95 -5.53
N LEU A 544 -16.86 16.01 -5.68
CA LEU A 544 -16.00 14.84 -5.86
C LEU A 544 -15.23 14.55 -4.57
N TYR A 545 -15.48 13.37 -3.98
CA TYR A 545 -14.80 12.88 -2.78
C TYR A 545 -13.63 11.95 -3.17
N VAL A 546 -12.41 12.32 -2.78
CA VAL A 546 -11.16 11.68 -3.24
C VAL A 546 -10.34 11.14 -2.08
N TRP A 547 -10.11 9.83 -2.05
CA TRP A 547 -9.15 9.21 -1.13
C TRP A 547 -7.78 9.09 -1.80
N SER A 548 -6.79 9.78 -1.25
CA SER A 548 -5.38 9.71 -1.65
C SER A 548 -4.49 9.16 -0.54
N SER A 549 -3.26 8.78 -0.89
CA SER A 549 -2.25 8.28 0.04
C SER A 549 -1.08 9.26 0.13
N TYR A 550 -0.70 9.65 1.34
CA TYR A 550 0.44 10.52 1.64
C TYR A 550 1.25 9.94 2.79
N TYR A 551 2.55 9.70 2.59
CA TYR A 551 3.45 8.97 3.52
C TYR A 551 2.83 7.71 4.14
N ALA A 552 2.26 6.83 3.30
CA ALA A 552 1.56 5.59 3.68
C ALA A 552 0.35 5.73 4.63
N ARG A 553 -0.13 6.96 4.87
CA ARG A 553 -1.40 7.24 5.56
C ARG A 553 -2.43 7.75 4.55
N GLY A 554 -3.72 7.59 4.87
CA GLY A 554 -4.82 8.07 4.02
C GLY A 554 -5.12 9.56 4.23
N GLN A 555 -5.51 10.22 3.14
CA GLN A 555 -5.92 11.63 3.11
C GLN A 555 -7.22 11.78 2.32
N LEU A 556 -8.17 12.50 2.92
CA LEU A 556 -9.53 12.70 2.41
C LEU A 556 -9.68 14.16 2.00
N ASP A 557 -9.88 14.40 0.72
CA ASP A 557 -10.15 15.71 0.15
C ASP A 557 -11.52 15.69 -0.56
N SER A 558 -12.28 16.77 -0.45
CA SER A 558 -13.41 17.05 -1.34
C SER A 558 -13.10 18.21 -2.27
N PHE A 559 -13.70 18.17 -3.45
CA PHE A 559 -13.61 19.19 -4.49
C PHE A 559 -15.01 19.55 -4.93
N ASP A 560 -15.28 20.83 -5.16
CA ASP A 560 -16.53 21.28 -5.76
C ASP A 560 -16.44 21.10 -7.28
N VAL A 561 -17.55 20.74 -7.92
CA VAL A 561 -17.62 20.37 -9.34
C VAL A 561 -18.59 21.31 -10.04
N SER A 562 -18.06 22.29 -10.77
CA SER A 562 -18.86 23.19 -11.58
C SER A 562 -19.47 22.42 -12.75
N ILE A 563 -20.79 22.49 -12.87
CA ILE A 563 -21.55 21.92 -13.99
C ILE A 563 -22.24 23.05 -14.74
N VAL A 564 -22.06 23.06 -16.06
CA VAL A 564 -22.87 23.83 -17.01
C VAL A 564 -23.91 22.89 -17.58
N ASP A 565 -25.18 23.27 -17.45
CA ASP A 565 -26.31 22.56 -18.02
C ASP A 565 -26.56 23.14 -19.44
N ASN A 566 -26.51 22.31 -20.49
CA ASN A 566 -26.80 22.68 -21.90
C ASN A 566 -28.19 22.19 -22.33
#